data_AF-A0A915A555-F1
#
_entry.id   AF-A0A915A555-F1
#
_cell.length_a   1.000
_cell.length_b   1.000
_cell.length_c   1.000
_cell.angle_alpha   90.00
_cell.angle_beta   90.00
_cell.angle_gamma   90.00
#
_symmetry.space_group_name_H-M   'P 1'
#
loop_
_entity.id
_entity.type
_entity.pdbx_description
1 polymer ?
#
loop_
_entity_poly.entity_id
_entity_poly.type
_entity_poly.pdbx_seq_one_letter_code
_entity_poly.pdbx_strand_id
1 'polypeptide(L)'
;MSSEEFSNASDNEDEMFPIPTSGCTINALGSNLVVIGGWNPHHFDPWIRSHDHGYVRKIYKHNLYTRLWSEHRCYIPQENCPIETACHCTFQLTSNTLLFFGGSMSPMNVSESSNKVFIYSMKDESWKAVDCVGGPGQTPSTEVGHWWGRAGFLAGTTLTICTGNYVTDQLEVNQLRIDSEPYRWEKLVPRSGAEFTFPLVKHQIVVYDNKVFVFGGSVNFMRRNRSETFQGTLASLPTFDLLTKKWSYTQCAIDEKYAELWPFAPSVVLVGHHVFLTGLL
;
A
#
# COMPACT_ATOMS: atom_id res chain seq x y z
N MET A 1 20.00 22.07 52.86
CA MET A 1 18.58 22.43 53.08
C MET A 1 18.17 23.28 51.89
N SER A 2 17.27 22.92 50.98
CA SER A 2 16.55 21.70 50.62
C SER A 2 15.97 22.09 49.25
N SER A 3 16.45 21.50 48.16
CA SER A 3 15.85 21.68 46.84
C SER A 3 15.00 20.45 46.56
N GLU A 4 13.74 20.73 46.31
CA GLU A 4 12.60 19.84 46.23
C GLU A 4 12.73 18.76 45.16
N GLU A 5 12.27 17.57 45.55
CA GLU A 5 11.52 16.57 44.78
C GLU A 5 11.57 16.67 43.25
N PHE A 6 12.51 15.95 42.64
CA PHE A 6 12.18 15.26 41.39
C PHE A 6 11.54 13.93 41.76
N SER A 7 10.21 13.92 41.67
CA SER A 7 9.40 12.71 41.77
C SER A 7 9.93 11.66 40.79
N ASN A 8 10.27 10.50 41.35
CA ASN A 8 10.42 9.25 40.61
C ASN A 8 9.16 9.04 39.75
N ALA A 9 9.24 9.38 38.46
CA ALA A 9 8.34 8.82 37.48
C ALA A 9 8.63 7.32 37.46
N SER A 10 7.72 6.58 38.06
CA SER A 10 7.63 5.14 38.01
C SER A 10 7.97 4.65 36.60
N ASP A 11 8.95 3.73 36.54
CA ASP A 11 9.11 2.72 35.50
C ASP A 11 7.78 1.97 35.32
N ASN A 12 6.81 2.62 34.68
CA ASN A 12 5.64 1.95 34.14
C ASN A 12 6.16 1.14 32.98
N GLU A 13 6.11 -0.18 33.13
CA GLU A 13 6.32 -1.13 32.04
C GLU A 13 5.65 -0.59 30.78
N ASP A 14 6.50 -0.19 29.82
CA ASP A 14 6.14 0.53 28.61
C ASP A 14 4.95 -0.14 27.92
N GLU A 15 3.78 0.50 27.95
CA GLU A 15 2.67 0.05 27.11
C GLU A 15 3.14 0.08 25.65
N MET A 16 3.28 -1.11 25.07
CA MET A 16 3.86 -1.34 23.75
C MET A 16 2.91 -0.88 22.65
N PHE A 17 2.79 0.42 22.42
CA PHE A 17 1.96 0.98 21.36
C PHE A 17 2.69 1.09 20.03
N PRO A 18 1.95 0.98 18.90
CA PRO A 18 2.52 1.27 17.59
C PRO A 18 2.96 2.73 17.52
N ILE A 19 4.17 2.94 16.99
CA ILE A 19 4.67 4.28 16.67
C ILE A 19 3.70 4.95 15.68
N PRO A 20 3.23 6.19 15.95
CA PRO A 20 2.42 6.95 14.99
C PRO A 20 3.16 7.06 13.66
N THR A 21 2.54 6.67 12.56
CA THR A 21 3.27 6.50 11.30
C THR A 21 2.34 6.65 10.10
N SER A 22 2.90 7.08 8.97
CA SER A 22 2.19 7.22 7.70
C SER A 22 2.68 6.17 6.69
N GLY A 23 1.85 5.81 5.71
CA GLY A 23 2.23 4.81 4.71
C GLY A 23 2.42 3.39 5.28
N CYS A 24 1.95 3.10 6.49
CA CYS A 24 1.83 1.74 6.97
C CYS A 24 0.65 1.02 6.31
N THR A 25 0.56 -0.28 6.54
CA THR A 25 -0.61 -1.10 6.23
C THR A 25 -1.21 -1.68 7.50
N ILE A 26 -2.52 -1.96 7.46
CA ILE A 26 -3.25 -2.58 8.57
C ILE A 26 -4.08 -3.72 8.00
N ASN A 27 -3.95 -4.92 8.55
CA ASN A 27 -4.70 -6.11 8.11
C ASN A 27 -5.33 -6.80 9.31
N ALA A 28 -6.52 -7.34 9.13
CA ALA A 28 -7.08 -8.31 10.07
C ALA A 28 -6.55 -9.70 9.72
N LEU A 29 -5.93 -10.39 10.67
CA LEU A 29 -5.34 -11.71 10.47
C LEU A 29 -5.61 -12.60 11.68
N GLY A 30 -6.53 -13.53 11.50
CA GLY A 30 -7.06 -14.34 12.61
C GLY A 30 -7.68 -13.44 13.69
N SER A 31 -7.14 -13.51 14.90
CA SER A 31 -7.58 -12.69 16.04
C SER A 31 -6.84 -11.36 16.20
N ASN A 32 -5.99 -10.98 15.25
CA ASN A 32 -5.10 -9.83 15.39
C ASN A 32 -5.39 -8.76 14.33
N LEU A 33 -5.29 -7.49 14.73
CA LEU A 33 -4.98 -6.40 13.83
C LEU A 33 -3.47 -6.29 13.71
N VAL A 34 -2.95 -6.41 12.49
CA VAL A 34 -1.53 -6.40 12.19
C VAL A 34 -1.18 -5.10 11.49
N VAL A 35 -0.35 -4.27 12.11
CA VAL A 35 0.16 -3.02 11.57
C VAL A 35 1.61 -3.24 11.13
N ILE A 36 1.90 -3.00 9.86
CA ILE A 36 3.24 -3.21 9.30
C ILE A 36 3.81 -1.87 8.84
N GLY A 37 5.01 -1.59 9.34
CA GLY A 37 5.89 -0.56 8.82
C GLY A 37 5.37 0.88 8.89
N GLY A 38 5.74 1.67 7.90
CA GLY A 38 5.41 3.09 7.76
C GLY A 38 6.61 4.02 7.96
N TRP A 39 6.35 5.32 7.85
CA TRP A 39 7.32 6.40 8.05
C TRP A 39 6.80 7.48 9.03
N ASN A 40 7.69 7.89 9.94
CA ASN A 40 7.52 9.00 10.87
C ASN A 40 8.84 9.79 10.98
N PRO A 41 8.89 11.10 10.62
CA PRO A 41 10.13 11.88 10.63
C PRO A 41 10.76 12.05 12.02
N HIS A 42 9.98 11.85 13.08
CA HIS A 42 10.44 11.93 14.47
C HIS A 42 10.84 10.57 15.05
N HIS A 43 10.66 9.48 14.30
CA HIS A 43 11.09 8.17 14.75
C HIS A 43 12.60 7.99 14.54
N PHE A 44 13.28 7.67 15.63
CA PHE A 44 14.67 7.23 15.62
C PHE A 44 14.73 5.75 16.02
N ASP A 45 15.42 4.96 15.21
CA ASP A 45 15.71 3.57 15.52
C ASP A 45 17.23 3.41 15.68
N PRO A 46 17.75 3.16 16.90
CA PRO A 46 19.19 3.05 17.15
C PRO A 46 19.84 1.86 16.45
N TRP A 47 19.04 0.87 16.01
CA TRP A 47 19.52 -0.34 15.34
C TRP A 47 19.63 -0.16 13.83
N ILE A 48 19.09 0.92 13.28
CA ILE A 48 19.11 1.22 11.85
C ILE A 48 20.15 2.34 11.58
N ARG A 49 21.00 2.13 10.57
CA ARG A 49 22.06 3.10 10.22
C ARG A 49 21.46 4.46 9.79
N SER A 50 22.24 5.53 9.95
CA SER A 50 21.88 6.96 9.82
C SER A 50 21.28 7.46 8.49
N HIS A 51 21.01 6.59 7.50
CA HIS A 51 20.41 6.98 6.22
C HIS A 51 18.92 6.63 6.14
N ASP A 52 18.38 5.90 7.13
CA ASP A 52 17.00 5.39 7.17
C ASP A 52 16.13 6.13 8.21
N HIS A 53 16.34 7.44 8.39
CA HIS A 53 15.62 8.20 9.40
C HIS A 53 14.09 8.16 9.18
N GLY A 54 13.39 7.68 10.22
CA GLY A 54 11.94 7.69 10.31
C GLY A 54 11.23 6.42 9.83
N TYR A 55 11.92 5.45 9.24
CA TYR A 55 11.29 4.19 8.84
C TYR A 55 11.01 3.29 10.03
N VAL A 56 9.75 2.87 10.16
CA VAL A 56 9.35 1.90 11.17
C VAL A 56 9.55 0.50 10.59
N ARG A 57 10.45 -0.31 11.14
CA ARG A 57 10.71 -1.70 10.70
C ARG A 57 10.17 -2.73 11.69
N LYS A 58 8.91 -2.52 12.05
CA LYS A 58 8.22 -3.31 13.07
C LYS A 58 6.88 -3.79 12.55
N ILE A 59 6.48 -4.94 13.09
CA ILE A 59 5.14 -5.50 12.94
C ILE A 59 4.49 -5.42 14.31
N TYR A 60 3.43 -4.62 14.43
CA TYR A 60 2.62 -4.58 15.64
C TYR A 60 1.40 -5.46 15.47
N LYS A 61 1.06 -6.22 16.49
CA LYS A 61 -0.09 -7.12 16.53
C LYS A 61 -0.95 -6.75 17.71
N HIS A 62 -2.14 -6.23 17.46
CA HIS A 62 -3.15 -6.01 18.48
C HIS A 62 -4.13 -7.17 18.49
N ASN A 63 -4.10 -7.97 19.55
CA ASN A 63 -5.04 -9.06 19.71
C ASN A 63 -6.42 -8.50 20.08
N LEU A 64 -7.42 -8.78 19.25
CA LEU A 64 -8.77 -8.25 19.40
C LEU A 64 -9.52 -8.79 20.62
N TYR A 65 -9.12 -9.95 21.16
CA TYR A 65 -9.73 -10.55 22.34
C TYR A 65 -9.07 -10.07 23.63
N THR A 66 -7.75 -10.13 23.71
CA THR A 66 -7.00 -9.73 24.92
C THR A 66 -6.81 -8.22 25.03
N ARG A 67 -6.96 -7.50 23.92
CA ARG A 67 -6.68 -6.06 23.78
C ARG A 67 -5.22 -5.70 24.08
N LEU A 68 -4.32 -6.67 23.93
CA LEU A 68 -2.90 -6.48 24.15
C LEU A 68 -2.18 -6.33 22.81
N TRP A 69 -1.21 -5.42 22.82
CA TRP A 69 -0.24 -5.28 21.75
C TRP A 69 0.94 -6.22 21.97
N SER A 70 1.49 -6.72 20.87
CA SER A 70 2.80 -7.36 20.81
C SER A 70 3.54 -6.86 19.58
N GLU A 71 4.86 -6.88 19.60
CA GLU A 71 5.68 -6.49 18.47
C GLU A 71 6.56 -7.64 18.00
N HIS A 72 6.79 -7.69 16.69
CA HIS A 72 7.85 -8.46 16.07
C HIS A 72 8.80 -7.49 15.37
N ARG A 73 10.08 -7.56 15.74
CA ARG A 73 11.16 -6.67 15.31
C ARG A 73 11.94 -7.33 14.19
N CYS A 74 12.10 -6.64 13.06
CA CYS A 74 12.86 -7.16 11.92
C CYS A 74 14.11 -6.30 11.70
N TYR A 75 15.21 -6.65 12.36
CA TYR A 75 16.45 -5.86 12.34
C TYR A 75 17.63 -6.55 11.67
N ILE A 76 17.49 -7.81 11.25
CA ILE A 76 18.65 -8.58 10.78
C ILE A 76 18.53 -8.84 9.26
N PRO A 77 19.54 -8.46 8.44
CA PRO A 77 19.58 -8.75 7.00
C PRO A 77 19.48 -10.25 6.65
N GLN A 78 19.71 -11.13 7.63
CA GLN A 78 19.67 -12.58 7.47
C GLN A 78 18.25 -13.16 7.51
N GLU A 79 17.24 -12.37 7.90
CA GLU A 79 15.86 -12.83 8.07
C GLU A 79 14.98 -12.65 6.82
N ASN A 80 15.55 -12.29 5.67
CA ASN A 80 14.80 -12.00 4.44
C ASN A 80 13.66 -10.98 4.63
N CYS A 81 13.76 -10.07 5.60
CA CYS A 81 12.74 -9.06 5.85
C CYS A 81 12.84 -7.90 4.83
N PRO A 82 11.71 -7.32 4.41
CA PRO A 82 11.73 -6.12 3.56
C PRO A 82 12.34 -4.93 4.31
N ILE A 83 13.18 -4.15 3.63
CA ILE A 83 13.76 -2.92 4.17
C ILE A 83 12.90 -1.69 3.81
N GLU A 84 12.14 -1.79 2.71
CA GLU A 84 11.26 -0.76 2.17
C GLU A 84 9.90 -0.77 2.90
N THR A 85 9.90 -0.45 4.19
CA THR A 85 8.73 -0.68 5.06
C THR A 85 7.70 0.44 5.04
N ALA A 86 7.91 1.56 4.34
CA ALA A 86 6.85 2.53 4.12
C ALA A 86 6.20 2.32 2.76
N CYS A 87 4.93 2.71 2.66
CA CYS A 87 4.27 2.91 1.38
C CYS A 87 4.13 1.59 0.57
N HIS A 88 4.20 0.45 1.25
CA HIS A 88 4.06 -0.88 0.69
C HIS A 88 2.58 -1.31 0.66
N CYS A 89 2.31 -2.45 0.03
CA CYS A 89 1.01 -3.12 0.09
C CYS A 89 1.11 -4.46 0.81
N THR A 90 0.04 -4.82 1.52
CA THR A 90 -0.09 -6.13 2.17
C THR A 90 -1.45 -6.74 1.88
N PHE A 91 -1.49 -8.06 1.74
CA PHE A 91 -2.70 -8.80 1.44
C PHE A 91 -2.75 -10.07 2.26
N GLN A 92 -3.92 -10.41 2.79
CA GLN A 92 -4.13 -11.67 3.50
C GLN A 92 -4.12 -12.84 2.51
N LEU A 93 -3.20 -13.80 2.70
CA LEU A 93 -3.18 -15.06 1.92
C LEU A 93 -3.92 -16.19 2.64
N THR A 94 -3.71 -16.31 3.95
CA THR A 94 -4.37 -17.30 4.81
C THR A 94 -4.78 -16.65 6.13
N SER A 95 -5.27 -17.41 7.11
CA SER A 95 -5.53 -16.89 8.46
C SER A 95 -4.27 -16.45 9.21
N ASN A 96 -3.08 -16.86 8.76
CA ASN A 96 -1.81 -16.62 9.46
C ASN A 96 -0.69 -16.10 8.55
N THR A 97 -0.95 -15.81 7.28
CA THR A 97 0.08 -15.34 6.34
C THR A 97 -0.36 -14.12 5.57
N LEU A 98 0.58 -13.19 5.38
CA LEU A 98 0.42 -12.00 4.57
C LEU A 98 1.37 -12.07 3.38
N LEU A 99 0.87 -11.68 2.21
CA LEU A 99 1.68 -11.25 1.08
C LEU A 99 2.06 -9.79 1.30
N PHE A 100 3.33 -9.48 1.14
CA PHE A 100 3.86 -8.12 1.19
C PHE A 100 4.45 -7.80 -0.18
N PHE A 101 4.12 -6.62 -0.69
CA PHE A 101 4.57 -6.19 -2.00
C PHE A 101 5.14 -4.77 -1.95
N GLY A 102 6.41 -4.70 -2.33
CA GLY A 102 7.17 -3.49 -2.57
C GLY A 102 7.31 -2.53 -1.38
N GLY A 103 7.23 -1.24 -1.64
CA GLY A 103 7.47 -0.16 -0.68
C GLY A 103 8.63 0.75 -1.10
N SER A 104 8.90 1.75 -0.29
CA SER A 104 9.98 2.73 -0.51
C SER A 104 10.83 2.99 0.73
N MET A 105 12.13 3.22 0.54
CA MET A 105 13.03 3.82 1.55
C MET A 105 13.24 5.33 1.38
N SER A 106 12.52 5.97 0.45
CA SER A 106 12.50 7.43 0.39
C SER A 106 11.09 7.99 0.29
N PRO A 107 10.76 9.03 1.08
CA PRO A 107 9.48 9.69 0.98
C PRO A 107 9.37 10.55 -0.29
N MET A 108 10.46 10.76 -1.06
CA MET A 108 10.46 11.57 -2.29
C MET A 108 11.35 11.02 -3.44
N ASN A 109 12.21 10.04 -3.19
CA ASN A 109 13.12 9.48 -4.21
C ASN A 109 12.60 8.14 -4.75
N VAL A 110 12.27 8.13 -6.05
CA VAL A 110 11.75 6.96 -6.74
C VAL A 110 12.80 5.87 -6.92
N SER A 111 14.10 6.20 -6.85
CA SER A 111 15.18 5.20 -7.04
C SER A 111 15.37 4.23 -5.86
N GLU A 112 14.67 4.44 -4.74
CA GLU A 112 14.77 3.63 -3.52
C GLU A 112 13.49 2.81 -3.26
N SER A 113 12.86 2.42 -4.36
CA SER A 113 11.59 1.72 -4.43
C SER A 113 11.78 0.25 -4.80
N SER A 114 10.97 -0.64 -4.25
CA SER A 114 11.09 -2.08 -4.44
C SER A 114 9.86 -2.67 -5.09
N ASN A 115 10.03 -3.59 -6.05
CA ASN A 115 8.95 -4.42 -6.60
C ASN A 115 9.03 -5.87 -6.12
N LYS A 116 9.78 -6.12 -5.04
CA LYS A 116 9.93 -7.45 -4.45
C LYS A 116 8.66 -7.90 -3.74
N VAL A 117 8.48 -9.22 -3.72
CA VAL A 117 7.37 -9.88 -3.04
C VAL A 117 7.92 -10.67 -1.87
N PHE A 118 7.26 -10.57 -0.73
CA PHE A 118 7.59 -11.34 0.46
C PHE A 118 6.32 -11.99 1.03
N ILE A 119 6.49 -13.07 1.77
CA ILE A 119 5.46 -13.66 2.61
C ILE A 119 5.88 -13.53 4.06
N TYR A 120 4.99 -13.02 4.90
CA TYR A 120 5.15 -13.02 6.35
C TYR A 120 4.28 -14.12 6.96
N SER A 121 4.89 -14.99 7.79
CA SER A 121 4.21 -15.99 8.60
C SER A 121 4.03 -15.45 10.02
N MET A 122 2.78 -15.31 10.49
CA MET A 122 2.48 -15.00 11.89
C MET A 122 2.82 -16.15 12.83
N LYS A 123 2.79 -17.39 12.33
CA LYS A 123 2.99 -18.58 13.16
C LYS A 123 4.45 -18.69 13.61
N ASP A 124 5.34 -18.46 12.67
CA ASP A 124 6.79 -18.63 12.87
C ASP A 124 7.50 -17.28 12.97
N GLU A 125 6.75 -16.18 12.94
CA GLU A 125 7.23 -14.80 12.92
C GLU A 125 8.40 -14.60 11.97
N SER A 126 8.24 -15.06 10.72
CA SER A 126 9.34 -15.10 9.75
C SER A 126 8.92 -14.55 8.39
N TRP A 127 9.93 -14.05 7.67
CA TRP A 127 9.79 -13.57 6.30
C TRP A 127 10.40 -14.56 5.31
N LYS A 128 9.72 -14.73 4.18
CA LYS A 128 10.22 -15.46 3.01
C LYS A 128 10.17 -14.53 1.81
N ALA A 129 11.32 -14.23 1.21
CA ALA A 129 11.35 -13.60 -0.11
C ALA A 129 10.78 -14.57 -1.15
N VAL A 130 9.96 -14.06 -2.07
CA VAL A 130 9.32 -14.88 -3.10
C VAL A 130 9.89 -14.54 -4.46
N ASP A 131 10.48 -15.56 -5.10
CA ASP A 131 10.91 -15.45 -6.48
C ASP A 131 9.69 -15.38 -7.40
N CYS A 132 9.61 -14.28 -8.14
CA CYS A 132 8.57 -14.05 -9.12
C CYS A 132 9.18 -14.08 -10.52
N VAL A 133 8.52 -14.77 -11.45
CA VAL A 133 8.90 -14.82 -12.85
C VAL A 133 7.99 -13.93 -13.70
N GLY A 134 8.51 -13.49 -14.85
CA GLY A 134 7.77 -12.71 -15.83
C GLY A 134 8.67 -12.43 -17.02
N GLY A 135 8.09 -12.27 -18.21
CA GLY A 135 8.84 -11.74 -19.36
C GLY A 135 9.35 -10.32 -19.09
N PRO A 136 10.28 -9.80 -19.90
CA PRO A 136 10.70 -8.40 -19.81
C PRO A 136 9.51 -7.44 -19.79
N GLY A 137 9.47 -6.53 -18.81
CA GLY A 137 8.39 -5.55 -18.65
C GLY A 137 7.07 -6.08 -18.11
N GLN A 138 7.00 -7.33 -17.64
CA GLN A 138 5.79 -7.90 -17.02
C GLN A 138 5.68 -7.56 -15.53
N THR A 139 6.81 -7.40 -14.85
CA THR A 139 6.86 -6.98 -13.45
C THR A 139 6.50 -5.50 -13.33
N PRO A 140 5.86 -5.09 -12.21
CA PRO A 140 5.69 -3.67 -11.91
C PRO A 140 7.05 -2.97 -11.88
N SER A 141 7.15 -1.82 -12.53
CA SER A 141 8.41 -1.05 -12.56
C SER A 141 8.72 -0.43 -11.20
N THR A 142 10.01 -0.34 -10.87
CA THR A 142 10.53 0.32 -9.67
C THR A 142 10.73 1.83 -9.86
N GLU A 143 10.86 2.31 -11.10
CA GLU A 143 11.07 3.73 -11.46
C GLU A 143 9.82 4.58 -11.31
N VAL A 144 8.88 4.14 -10.48
CA VAL A 144 7.54 4.61 -10.55
C VAL A 144 7.03 5.09 -9.19
N GLY A 145 6.15 6.10 -9.20
CA GLY A 145 5.50 6.72 -8.02
C GLY A 145 4.65 5.80 -7.15
N HIS A 146 4.87 4.50 -7.30
CA HIS A 146 4.06 3.37 -6.90
C HIS A 146 3.83 3.22 -5.42
N TRP A 147 4.60 3.85 -4.54
CA TRP A 147 4.48 3.46 -3.12
C TRP A 147 3.57 4.42 -2.37
N TRP A 148 3.34 5.62 -2.90
CA TRP A 148 2.48 6.56 -2.20
C TRP A 148 0.99 6.23 -2.30
N GLY A 149 0.55 5.18 -2.99
CA GLY A 149 -0.83 4.71 -3.02
C GLY A 149 -0.92 3.19 -2.84
N ARG A 150 -1.87 2.72 -2.01
CA ARG A 150 -2.10 1.27 -1.79
C ARG A 150 -3.01 0.75 -2.89
N ALA A 151 -2.50 0.71 -4.10
CA ALA A 151 -3.30 0.43 -5.28
C ALA A 151 -3.18 -1.03 -5.69
N GLY A 152 -3.53 -1.92 -4.77
CA GLY A 152 -3.55 -3.36 -5.00
C GLY A 152 -4.78 -4.03 -4.43
N PHE A 153 -5.19 -5.14 -5.03
CA PHE A 153 -6.32 -5.94 -4.58
C PHE A 153 -6.06 -7.42 -4.87
N LEU A 154 -6.20 -8.26 -3.85
CA LEU A 154 -6.07 -9.71 -3.96
C LEU A 154 -7.45 -10.36 -4.06
N ALA A 155 -7.72 -11.02 -5.19
CA ALA A 155 -8.94 -11.78 -5.41
C ALA A 155 -8.58 -13.24 -5.76
N GLY A 156 -8.93 -14.18 -4.88
CA GLY A 156 -8.55 -15.58 -5.02
C GLY A 156 -7.02 -15.73 -5.11
N THR A 157 -6.54 -16.29 -6.21
CA THR A 157 -5.11 -16.51 -6.48
C THR A 157 -4.48 -15.43 -7.36
N THR A 158 -5.11 -14.26 -7.48
CA THR A 158 -4.63 -13.18 -8.34
C THR A 158 -4.56 -11.87 -7.58
N LEU A 159 -3.34 -11.37 -7.39
CA LEU A 159 -3.11 -10.01 -6.92
C LEU A 159 -3.09 -9.09 -8.14
N THR A 160 -4.00 -8.12 -8.19
CA THR A 160 -3.98 -7.03 -9.18
C THR A 160 -3.37 -5.80 -8.53
N ILE A 161 -2.36 -5.22 -9.18
CA ILE A 161 -1.71 -3.96 -8.81
C ILE A 161 -2.00 -2.96 -9.92
N CYS A 162 -2.36 -1.73 -9.57
CA CYS A 162 -2.62 -0.64 -10.51
C CYS A 162 -1.86 0.59 -10.09
N THR A 163 -0.86 1.01 -10.82
CA THR A 163 0.17 1.88 -10.24
C THR A 163 0.66 2.92 -11.25
N GLY A 164 0.98 4.14 -10.81
CA GLY A 164 1.15 5.28 -11.72
C GLY A 164 2.56 5.52 -12.24
N ASN A 165 2.81 5.22 -13.52
CA ASN A 165 4.04 5.47 -14.28
C ASN A 165 4.32 6.94 -14.55
N TYR A 166 5.36 7.52 -13.93
CA TYR A 166 5.78 8.91 -14.18
C TYR A 166 6.56 9.12 -15.48
N VAL A 167 7.14 8.07 -16.04
CA VAL A 167 7.86 8.11 -17.32
C VAL A 167 6.85 8.16 -18.45
N THR A 168 5.82 7.32 -18.39
CA THR A 168 4.77 7.23 -19.42
C THR A 168 3.54 8.06 -19.11
N ASP A 169 3.41 8.58 -17.88
CA ASP A 169 2.25 9.28 -17.34
C ASP A 169 0.93 8.49 -17.48
N GLN A 170 0.99 7.20 -17.16
CA GLN A 170 -0.14 6.26 -17.28
C GLN A 170 -0.23 5.37 -16.04
N LEU A 171 -1.42 4.85 -15.74
CA LEU A 171 -1.56 3.74 -14.81
C LEU A 171 -1.15 2.43 -15.50
N GLU A 172 -0.27 1.68 -14.85
CA GLU A 172 0.09 0.31 -15.20
C GLU A 172 -0.75 -0.66 -14.38
N VAL A 173 -1.38 -1.62 -15.05
CA VAL A 173 -2.10 -2.70 -14.39
C VAL A 173 -1.30 -3.98 -14.54
N ASN A 174 -0.89 -4.56 -13.42
CA ASN A 174 -0.13 -5.81 -13.36
C ASN A 174 -0.89 -6.83 -12.53
N GLN A 175 -0.82 -8.10 -12.91
CA GLN A 175 -1.39 -9.21 -12.16
C GLN A 175 -0.29 -10.19 -11.76
N LEU A 176 -0.25 -10.54 -10.48
CA LEU A 176 0.56 -11.63 -9.95
C LEU A 176 -0.33 -12.85 -9.72
N ARG A 177 -0.05 -13.93 -10.44
CA ARG A 177 -0.66 -15.24 -10.22
C ARG A 177 0.12 -15.97 -9.12
N ILE A 178 -0.59 -16.38 -8.07
CA ILE A 178 -0.04 -17.05 -6.89
C ILE A 178 -0.57 -18.49 -6.72
N ASP A 179 -1.15 -19.05 -7.77
CA ASP A 179 -1.71 -20.40 -7.83
C ASP A 179 -0.64 -21.50 -7.99
N SER A 180 0.57 -21.13 -8.42
CA SER A 180 1.71 -22.03 -8.55
C SER A 180 3.03 -21.30 -8.28
N GLU A 181 4.02 -22.02 -7.74
CA GLU A 181 5.39 -21.51 -7.63
C GLU A 181 6.20 -21.90 -8.89
N PRO A 182 7.01 -21.00 -9.46
CA PRO A 182 7.21 -19.61 -9.05
C PRO A 182 6.01 -18.71 -9.41
N TYR A 183 5.75 -17.70 -8.57
CA TYR A 183 4.68 -16.75 -8.82
C TYR A 183 4.93 -15.99 -10.14
N ARG A 184 3.87 -15.70 -10.89
CA ARG A 184 4.01 -15.14 -12.25
C ARG A 184 3.37 -13.76 -12.38
N TRP A 185 4.17 -12.78 -12.76
CA TRP A 185 3.69 -11.46 -13.17
C TRP A 185 3.23 -11.44 -14.62
N GLU A 186 2.12 -10.74 -14.88
CA GLU A 186 1.61 -10.34 -16.19
C GLU A 186 1.29 -8.85 -16.17
N LYS A 187 1.80 -8.08 -17.14
CA LYS A 187 1.38 -6.70 -17.37
C LYS A 187 0.21 -6.69 -18.35
N LEU A 188 -0.89 -6.08 -17.94
CA LEU A 188 -2.07 -5.91 -18.78
C LEU A 188 -1.91 -4.64 -19.62
N VAL A 189 -1.44 -4.81 -20.85
CA VAL A 189 -1.29 -3.71 -21.81
C VAL A 189 -2.68 -3.30 -22.32
N PRO A 190 -3.07 -2.02 -22.18
CA PRO A 190 -4.32 -1.51 -22.74
C PRO A 190 -4.37 -1.70 -24.26
N ARG A 191 -5.49 -2.19 -24.81
CA ARG A 191 -5.64 -2.45 -26.26
C ARG A 191 -5.73 -1.20 -27.13
N SER A 192 -6.03 -0.05 -26.54
CA SER A 192 -6.09 1.27 -27.16
C SER A 192 -5.89 2.32 -26.07
N GLY A 193 -5.21 3.42 -26.39
CA GLY A 193 -4.83 4.46 -25.43
C GLY A 193 -6.04 5.00 -24.66
N ALA A 194 -5.92 5.06 -23.34
CA ALA A 194 -6.75 5.97 -22.57
C ALA A 194 -6.24 7.38 -22.90
N GLU A 195 -7.06 8.19 -23.57
CA GLU A 195 -6.68 9.56 -23.92
C GLU A 195 -6.86 10.55 -22.75
N PHE A 196 -7.00 10.05 -21.53
CA PHE A 196 -7.17 10.88 -20.34
C PHE A 196 -6.00 10.71 -19.37
N THR A 197 -5.69 11.79 -18.67
CA THR A 197 -4.66 11.80 -17.63
C THR A 197 -5.13 10.98 -16.42
N PHE A 198 -4.22 10.40 -15.64
CA PHE A 198 -4.55 9.62 -14.45
C PHE A 198 -3.93 10.19 -13.16
N PRO A 199 -4.53 9.92 -11.99
CA PRO A 199 -3.81 10.05 -10.72
C PRO A 199 -2.62 9.09 -10.73
N LEU A 200 -1.40 9.60 -10.52
CA LEU A 200 -0.21 8.73 -10.55
C LEU A 200 0.23 8.29 -9.15
N VAL A 201 -0.27 8.97 -8.11
CA VAL A 201 0.05 8.67 -6.72
C VAL A 201 -1.15 8.77 -5.81
N LYS A 202 -1.05 8.08 -4.67
CA LYS A 202 -2.02 8.18 -3.55
C LYS A 202 -3.45 7.82 -3.96
N HIS A 203 -3.62 7.16 -5.09
CA HIS A 203 -4.87 6.51 -5.45
C HIS A 203 -4.98 5.17 -4.71
N GLN A 204 -6.21 4.70 -4.59
CA GLN A 204 -6.55 3.35 -4.18
C GLN A 204 -7.28 2.66 -5.31
N ILE A 205 -7.35 1.33 -5.26
CA ILE A 205 -8.19 0.57 -6.17
C ILE A 205 -9.12 -0.39 -5.46
N VAL A 206 -10.21 -0.72 -6.14
CA VAL A 206 -11.02 -1.91 -5.86
C VAL A 206 -11.08 -2.73 -7.13
N VAL A 207 -10.97 -4.05 -7.01
CA VAL A 207 -11.28 -4.97 -8.10
C VAL A 207 -12.64 -5.61 -7.82
N TYR A 208 -13.57 -5.39 -8.72
CA TYR A 208 -14.93 -5.92 -8.63
C TYR A 208 -15.46 -6.21 -10.03
N ASP A 209 -16.11 -7.36 -10.22
CA ASP A 209 -16.69 -7.78 -11.50
C ASP A 209 -15.75 -7.61 -12.72
N ASN A 210 -14.53 -8.15 -12.60
CA ASN A 210 -13.46 -8.04 -13.61
C ASN A 210 -13.08 -6.60 -14.01
N LYS A 211 -13.34 -5.62 -13.15
CA LYS A 211 -12.97 -4.22 -13.35
C LYS A 211 -12.13 -3.71 -12.21
N VAL A 212 -11.15 -2.87 -12.53
CA VAL A 212 -10.36 -2.10 -11.57
C VAL A 212 -10.95 -0.70 -11.51
N PHE A 213 -11.49 -0.32 -10.36
CA PHE A 213 -11.99 1.03 -10.09
C PHE A 213 -10.92 1.82 -9.37
N VAL A 214 -10.55 2.99 -9.88
CA VAL A 214 -9.53 3.86 -9.30
C VAL A 214 -10.19 4.98 -8.51
N PHE A 215 -9.76 5.16 -7.26
CA PHE A 215 -10.29 6.16 -6.35
C PHE A 215 -9.20 7.14 -5.92
N GLY A 216 -9.46 8.42 -6.17
CA GLY A 216 -8.65 9.51 -5.65
C GLY A 216 -7.20 9.51 -6.15
N GLY A 217 -6.36 10.24 -5.44
CA GLY A 217 -4.95 10.42 -5.77
C GLY A 217 -4.67 11.73 -6.52
N SER A 218 -3.41 11.94 -6.89
CA SER A 218 -2.97 13.20 -7.48
C SER A 218 -2.36 13.00 -8.86
N VAL A 219 -2.80 13.87 -9.78
CA VAL A 219 -2.27 14.02 -11.13
C VAL A 219 -1.01 14.90 -11.13
N ASN A 220 -0.93 15.86 -10.21
CA ASN A 220 0.05 16.95 -10.24
C ASN A 220 1.12 16.89 -9.14
N PHE A 221 1.16 15.83 -8.33
CA PHE A 221 2.01 15.77 -7.13
C PHE A 221 3.49 16.06 -7.40
N MET A 222 4.05 15.46 -8.47
CA MET A 222 5.45 15.67 -8.87
C MET A 222 5.63 16.63 -10.06
N ARG A 223 4.54 16.99 -10.76
CA ARG A 223 4.58 17.81 -11.98
C ARG A 223 3.40 18.78 -11.99
N ARG A 224 3.66 20.09 -11.80
CA ARG A 224 2.64 21.11 -11.49
C ARG A 224 1.67 21.52 -12.62
N ASN A 225 1.78 21.00 -13.84
CA ASN A 225 1.06 21.55 -15.02
C ASN A 225 0.28 20.53 -15.87
N ARG A 226 -0.31 19.46 -15.31
CA ARG A 226 -0.93 18.36 -16.10
C ARG A 226 -2.46 18.28 -16.03
N SER A 227 -3.11 19.35 -15.63
CA SER A 227 -4.51 19.29 -15.17
C SER A 227 -5.59 19.31 -16.26
N GLU A 228 -5.30 19.49 -17.54
CA GLU A 228 -6.35 19.90 -18.48
C GLU A 228 -7.26 18.76 -18.97
N THR A 229 -6.84 17.49 -18.86
CA THR A 229 -7.62 16.35 -19.41
C THR A 229 -8.09 15.33 -18.37
N PHE A 230 -7.76 15.50 -17.08
CA PHE A 230 -8.29 14.62 -16.04
C PHE A 230 -9.73 15.00 -15.71
N GLN A 231 -10.64 14.03 -15.76
CA GLN A 231 -12.08 14.23 -15.55
C GLN A 231 -12.65 13.27 -14.47
N GLY A 232 -11.78 12.64 -13.69
CA GLY A 232 -12.23 11.71 -12.65
C GLY A 232 -12.85 12.44 -11.46
N THR A 233 -14.01 11.96 -11.05
CA THR A 233 -14.74 12.42 -9.86
C THR A 233 -15.33 11.20 -9.15
N LEU A 234 -15.89 11.35 -7.95
CA LEU A 234 -16.59 10.24 -7.30
C LEU A 234 -17.88 9.84 -8.04
N ALA A 235 -18.46 10.72 -8.85
CA ALA A 235 -19.54 10.37 -9.77
C ALA A 235 -19.06 9.68 -11.06
N SER A 236 -17.78 9.84 -11.44
CA SER A 236 -17.22 9.33 -12.69
C SER A 236 -15.80 8.78 -12.46
N LEU A 237 -15.70 7.48 -12.17
CA LEU A 237 -14.44 6.85 -11.77
C LEU A 237 -13.66 6.28 -12.96
N PRO A 238 -12.34 6.53 -13.07
CA PRO A 238 -11.48 5.80 -13.99
C PRO A 238 -11.57 4.29 -13.70
N THR A 239 -11.90 3.52 -14.73
CA THR A 239 -12.16 2.09 -14.63
C THR A 239 -11.43 1.32 -15.72
N PHE A 240 -10.65 0.31 -15.34
CA PHE A 240 -9.99 -0.61 -16.26
C PHE A 240 -10.73 -1.94 -16.30
N ASP A 241 -11.21 -2.32 -17.48
CA ASP A 241 -11.84 -3.62 -17.69
C ASP A 241 -10.76 -4.69 -17.97
N LEU A 242 -10.64 -5.67 -17.08
CA LEU A 242 -9.59 -6.70 -17.11
C LEU A 242 -9.74 -7.67 -18.29
N LEU A 243 -10.96 -7.87 -18.80
CA LEU A 243 -11.24 -8.80 -19.91
C LEU A 243 -10.91 -8.15 -21.26
N THR A 244 -11.46 -6.96 -21.48
CA THR A 244 -11.29 -6.21 -22.73
C THR A 244 -9.98 -5.43 -22.77
N LYS A 245 -9.32 -5.25 -21.62
CA LYS A 245 -8.10 -4.46 -21.42
C LYS A 245 -8.28 -3.03 -21.91
N LYS A 246 -9.38 -2.39 -21.49
CA LYS A 246 -9.76 -1.02 -21.87
C LYS A 246 -10.05 -0.15 -20.66
N TRP A 247 -9.58 1.09 -20.73
CA TRP A 247 -9.95 2.14 -19.80
C TRP A 247 -11.25 2.81 -20.23
N SER A 248 -12.05 3.22 -19.25
CA SER A 248 -13.29 3.97 -19.41
C SER A 248 -13.61 4.72 -18.12
N TYR A 249 -14.66 5.54 -18.12
CA TYR A 249 -15.23 6.08 -16.90
C TYR A 249 -16.50 5.33 -16.53
N THR A 250 -16.60 4.86 -15.29
CA THR A 250 -17.83 4.29 -14.75
C THR A 250 -18.60 5.36 -14.00
N GLN A 251 -19.85 5.57 -14.41
CA GLN A 251 -20.76 6.46 -13.70
C GLN A 251 -21.24 5.82 -12.41
N CYS A 252 -21.18 6.56 -11.31
CA CYS A 252 -21.48 6.09 -9.97
C CYS A 252 -22.72 6.80 -9.43
N ALA A 253 -23.61 6.03 -8.80
CA ALA A 253 -24.71 6.60 -8.04
C ALA A 253 -24.16 7.12 -6.70
N ILE A 254 -24.05 8.44 -6.56
CA ILE A 254 -23.56 9.12 -5.36
C ILE A 254 -24.43 10.35 -5.06
N ASP A 255 -24.52 10.73 -3.79
CA ASP A 255 -25.13 11.99 -3.37
C ASP A 255 -24.45 13.17 -4.11
N GLU A 256 -25.27 14.03 -4.72
CA GLU A 256 -24.84 15.15 -5.58
C GLU A 256 -23.79 16.03 -4.90
N LYS A 257 -23.87 16.22 -3.59
CA LYS A 257 -22.90 17.03 -2.84
C LYS A 257 -21.48 16.45 -2.82
N TYR A 258 -21.32 15.18 -3.15
CA TYR A 258 -20.03 14.48 -3.24
C TYR A 258 -19.63 14.14 -4.69
N ALA A 259 -20.51 14.38 -5.67
CA ALA A 259 -20.34 13.94 -7.05
C ALA A 259 -19.03 14.44 -7.67
N GLU A 260 -18.72 15.72 -7.48
CA GLU A 260 -17.54 16.39 -8.04
C GLU A 260 -16.26 16.23 -7.21
N LEU A 261 -16.31 15.48 -6.11
CA LEU A 261 -15.13 15.30 -5.26
C LEU A 261 -14.11 14.38 -5.94
N TRP A 262 -12.83 14.68 -5.70
CA TRP A 262 -11.72 13.79 -6.02
C TRP A 262 -10.72 13.78 -4.85
N PRO A 263 -10.79 12.78 -3.96
CA PRO A 263 -10.02 12.80 -2.72
C PRO A 263 -8.53 12.54 -2.96
N PHE A 264 -7.66 13.15 -2.15
CA PHE A 264 -6.24 12.80 -2.12
C PHE A 264 -6.00 11.75 -1.02
N ALA A 265 -5.36 10.63 -1.37
CA ALA A 265 -5.04 9.57 -0.42
C ALA A 265 -6.25 8.98 0.34
N PRO A 266 -7.38 8.66 -0.34
CA PRO A 266 -8.51 8.05 0.35
C PRO A 266 -8.11 6.70 0.94
N SER A 267 -8.86 6.23 1.93
CA SER A 267 -8.90 4.81 2.30
C SER A 267 -10.16 4.18 1.72
N VAL A 268 -9.99 3.03 1.06
CA VAL A 268 -11.07 2.36 0.34
C VAL A 268 -11.17 0.92 0.80
N VAL A 269 -12.39 0.45 1.07
CA VAL A 269 -12.67 -0.95 1.41
C VAL A 269 -13.90 -1.43 0.67
N LEU A 270 -13.81 -2.63 0.08
CA LEU A 270 -14.94 -3.32 -0.53
C LEU A 270 -15.53 -4.30 0.49
N VAL A 271 -16.83 -4.19 0.77
CA VAL A 271 -17.59 -5.14 1.60
C VAL A 271 -18.80 -5.62 0.81
N GLY A 272 -18.78 -6.88 0.40
CA GLY A 272 -19.79 -7.43 -0.51
C GLY A 272 -19.78 -6.68 -1.85
N HIS A 273 -20.87 -5.98 -2.14
CA HIS A 273 -21.06 -5.19 -3.36
C HIS A 273 -20.94 -3.68 -3.13
N HIS A 274 -20.49 -3.25 -1.95
CA HIS A 274 -20.42 -1.84 -1.57
C HIS A 274 -18.98 -1.41 -1.32
N VAL A 275 -18.61 -0.26 -1.88
CA VAL A 275 -17.33 0.39 -1.61
C VAL A 275 -17.54 1.47 -0.56
N PHE A 276 -16.76 1.42 0.52
CA PHE A 276 -16.71 2.45 1.54
C PHE A 276 -15.43 3.25 1.36
N LEU A 277 -15.56 4.56 1.43
CA LEU A 277 -14.46 5.49 1.21
C LEU A 277 -14.36 6.47 2.38
N THR A 278 -13.15 6.68 2.89
CA THR A 278 -12.86 7.62 3.99
C THR A 278 -11.65 8.49 3.63
N GLY A 279 -11.48 9.62 4.34
CA GLY A 279 -10.43 10.60 4.03
C GLY A 279 -10.81 11.57 2.90
N LEU A 280 -12.05 12.07 2.93
CA LEU A 280 -12.62 12.97 1.92
C LEU A 280 -12.28 14.47 2.13
N LEU A 281 -11.38 14.79 3.06
CA LEU A 281 -11.05 16.17 3.46
C LEU A 281 -9.71 16.63 2.86
#